data_AF-A0A0N4VYP6-F1
#
_entry.id   AF-A0A0N4VYP6-F1
#
_cell.length_a   1.000
_cell.length_b   1.000
_cell.length_c   1.000
_cell.angle_alpha   90.00
_cell.angle_beta   90.00
_cell.angle_gamma   90.00
#
_symmetry.space_group_name_H-M   'P 1'
#
loop_
_entity.id
_entity.type
_entity.pdbx_description
1 polymer ?
#
loop_
_entity_poly.entity_id
_entity_poly.type
_entity_poly.pdbx_seq_one_letter_code
_entity_poly.pdbx_strand_id
1 'polypeptide(L)' 'MIIIEEFSPTAVKIMLIFLYTGSVCPQELELEDASDVMQLAEKYNIPALKTMCEQDLISRYLITSCFCQLAGSKKRRATI' A
#
# COMPACT_ATOMS: atom_id res chain seq x y z
N MET A 1 -23.03 13.83 15.10
CA MET A 1 -21.60 13.60 15.35
C MET A 1 -21.27 12.24 14.78
N ILE A 2 -20.32 12.13 13.85
CA ILE A 2 -19.89 10.85 13.28
C ILE A 2 -18.63 10.45 14.04
N ILE A 3 -18.65 9.27 14.65
CA ILE A 3 -17.55 8.72 15.45
C ILE A 3 -17.06 7.45 14.74
N ILE A 4 -15.76 7.36 14.49
CA ILE A 4 -15.11 6.22 13.86
C ILE A 4 -14.05 5.73 14.85
N GLU A 5 -14.41 4.76 15.70
CA GLU A 5 -13.54 4.21 16.75
C GLU A 5 -12.81 2.93 16.34
N GLU A 6 -13.23 2.28 15.25
CA GLU A 6 -12.74 0.97 14.83
C GLU A 6 -11.45 1.03 13.99
N PHE A 7 -10.97 2.23 13.64
CA PHE A 7 -9.84 2.39 12.72
C PHE A 7 -8.81 3.39 13.24
N SER A 8 -7.55 3.22 12.83
CA SER A 8 -6.49 4.14 13.19
C SER A 8 -6.80 5.58 12.69
N PRO A 9 -6.42 6.63 13.45
CA PRO A 9 -6.57 8.01 12.99
C PRO A 9 -5.84 8.26 11.66
N THR A 10 -4.73 7.55 11.45
CA THR A 10 -3.92 7.60 10.22
C THR A 10 -4.71 7.05 9.03
N ALA A 11 -5.36 5.89 9.18
CA ALA A 11 -6.17 5.29 8.14
C ALA A 11 -7.35 6.19 7.73
N VAL A 12 -8.03 6.80 8.71
CA VAL A 12 -9.13 7.76 8.45
C VAL A 12 -8.60 9.01 7.75
N LYS A 13 -7.45 9.53 8.15
CA LYS A 13 -6.81 10.68 7.50
C LYS A 13 -6.49 10.37 6.03
N ILE A 14 -5.92 9.20 5.75
CA ILE A 14 -5.58 8.75 4.40
C ILE A 14 -6.85 8.62 3.53
N MET A 15 -7.91 8.02 4.06
CA MET A 15 -9.20 7.94 3.37
C MET A 15 -9.72 9.34 3.00
N LEU A 16 -9.66 10.29 3.95
CA LEU A 16 -10.08 11.67 3.69
C LEU A 16 -9.20 12.35 2.64
N ILE A 17 -7.87 12.21 2.71
CA ILE A 17 -6.96 12.75 1.69
C ILE A 17 -7.33 12.22 0.31
N PHE A 18 -7.57 10.91 0.19
CA PHE A 18 -8.02 10.32 -1.08
C PHE A 18 -9.33 10.92 -1.56
N LEU A 19 -10.32 11.07 -0.67
CA LEU A 19 -11.64 11.58 -1.02
C LEU A 19 -11.58 13.04 -1.53
N TYR A 20 -10.72 13.85 -0.91
CA TYR A 20 -10.62 15.28 -1.23
C TYR A 20 -9.62 15.61 -2.35
N THR A 21 -8.57 14.80 -2.54
CA THR A 21 -7.52 15.06 -3.54
C THR A 21 -7.53 14.09 -4.71
N GLY A 22 -8.22 12.95 -4.59
CA GLY A 22 -8.23 11.88 -5.58
C GLY A 22 -6.96 11.03 -5.63
N SER A 23 -5.99 11.28 -4.74
CA SER A 23 -4.70 10.58 -4.71
C SER A 23 -4.21 10.41 -3.28
N VAL A 24 -3.45 9.35 -3.02
CA VAL A 24 -2.75 9.12 -1.75
C VAL A 24 -1.31 8.74 -2.04
N CYS A 25 -0.38 9.25 -1.24
CA CYS A 25 1.01 8.86 -1.30
C CYS A 25 1.17 7.49 -0.63
N PRO A 26 1.55 6.43 -1.36
CA PRO A 26 1.72 5.11 -0.76
C PRO A 26 2.80 5.10 0.34
N GLN A 27 3.78 6.00 0.28
CA GLN A 27 4.83 6.12 1.29
C GLN A 27 4.32 6.45 2.70
N GLU A 28 3.12 7.05 2.82
CA GLU A 28 2.48 7.33 4.11
C GLU A 28 1.62 6.17 4.60
N LEU A 29 1.42 5.14 3.77
CA LEU A 29 0.63 3.96 4.10
C LEU A 29 1.57 2.90 4.69
N GLU A 30 1.53 2.71 6.00
CA GLU A 30 2.20 1.57 6.62
C GLU A 30 1.42 0.27 6.37
N LEU A 31 2.07 -0.88 6.50
CA LEU A 31 1.41 -2.18 6.28
C LEU A 31 0.25 -2.43 7.26
N GLU A 32 0.37 -1.91 8.48
CA GLU A 32 -0.68 -1.96 9.49
C GLU A 32 -1.88 -1.09 9.12
N ASP A 33 -1.64 0.15 8.68
CA ASP A 33 -2.69 1.07 8.22
C ASP A 33 -3.33 0.62 6.90
N ALA A 34 -2.58 -0.08 6.03
CA ALA A 34 -3.10 -0.57 4.76
C ALA A 34 -4.30 -1.50 4.94
N SER A 35 -4.27 -2.35 5.98
CA SER A 35 -5.39 -3.23 6.34
C SER A 35 -6.62 -2.42 6.75
N ASP A 36 -6.45 -1.44 7.63
CA ASP A 36 -7.52 -0.58 8.14
C ASP A 36 -8.12 0.28 7.01
N VAL A 37 -7.29 0.85 6.14
CA VAL A 37 -7.72 1.61 4.96
C VAL A 37 -8.53 0.73 4.00
N MET A 38 -8.16 -0.54 3.82
CA MET A 38 -8.91 -1.47 2.98
C MET A 38 -10.29 -1.77 3.57
N GLN A 39 -10.36 -1.98 4.89
CA GLN A 39 -11.64 -2.19 5.59
C GLN A 39 -12.52 -0.94 5.56
N LEU A 40 -11.94 0.25 5.70
CA LEU A 40 -12.62 1.53 5.51
C LEU A 40 -13.17 1.67 4.09
N ALA A 41 -12.35 1.36 3.09
CA ALA A 41 -12.75 1.41 1.68
C ALA A 41 -13.93 0.48 1.40
N GLU A 42 -13.95 -0.72 2.00
CA GLU A 42 -15.07 -1.66 1.90
C GLU A 42 -16.31 -1.12 2.63
N LYS A 43 -16.15 -0.64 3.87
CA LYS A 43 -17.23 -0.14 4.73
C LYS A 43 -17.95 1.08 4.15
N TYR A 44 -17.20 1.98 3.54
CA TYR A 44 -17.71 3.19 2.90
C TYR A 44 -17.92 3.04 1.38
N ASN A 45 -17.70 1.84 0.83
CA ASN A 45 -17.86 1.51 -0.59
C ASN A 45 -17.09 2.46 -1.53
N ILE A 46 -15.79 2.63 -1.27
CA ILE A 46 -14.83 3.43 -2.04
C ILE A 46 -13.89 2.47 -2.81
N PRO A 47 -14.35 1.86 -3.92
CA PRO A 47 -13.58 0.83 -4.63
C PRO A 47 -12.23 1.32 -5.16
N ALA A 48 -12.13 2.60 -5.54
CA ALA A 48 -10.88 3.18 -6.04
C ALA A 48 -9.77 3.20 -4.97
N LEU A 49 -10.13 3.45 -3.70
CA LEU A 49 -9.18 3.42 -2.58
C LEU A 49 -8.68 2.00 -2.31
N LYS A 50 -9.59 1.01 -2.40
CA LYS A 50 -9.25 -0.41 -2.25
C LYS A 50 -8.28 -0.89 -3.33
N THR A 51 -8.57 -0.64 -4.60
CA THR A 51 -7.70 -1.04 -5.71
C THR A 51 -6.31 -0.39 -5.61
N MET A 52 -6.25 0.87 -5.17
CA MET A 52 -4.97 1.55 -4.95
C MET A 52 -4.16 0.89 -3.81
N CYS A 53 -4.78 0.55 -2.68
CA CYS A 53 -4.12 -0.19 -1.60
C CYS A 53 -3.60 -1.55 -2.09
N GLU A 54 -4.40 -2.31 -2.83
CA GLU A 54 -4.00 -3.61 -3.39
C GLU A 54 -2.80 -3.48 -4.33
N GLN A 55 -2.81 -2.48 -5.22
CA GLN A 55 -1.70 -2.21 -6.14
C GLN A 55 -0.42 -1.85 -5.40
N ASP A 56 -0.51 -1.01 -4.36
CA ASP A 56 0.67 -0.66 -3.56
C ASP A 56 1.25 -1.86 -2.81
N LEU A 57 0.38 -2.70 -2.22
CA LEU A 57 0.81 -3.94 -1.56
C LEU A 57 1.52 -4.89 -2.53
N ILE A 58 0.96 -5.05 -3.74
CA ILE A 58 1.55 -5.86 -4.82
C ILE A 58 2.89 -5.28 -5.26
N SER A 59 2.98 -3.95 -5.44
CA SER A 59 4.23 -3.28 -5.82
C SER A 59 5.31 -3.47 -4.76
N ARG A 60 5.00 -3.34 -3.47
CA ARG A 60 5.95 -3.61 -2.38
C ARG A 60 6.45 -5.06 -2.37
N TYR A 61 5.54 -6.01 -2.57
CA TYR A 61 5.87 -7.44 -2.66
C TYR A 61 6.74 -7.77 -3.89
N LEU A 62 6.44 -7.15 -5.04
CA LEU A 62 7.25 -7.31 -6.25
C LEU A 62 8.65 -6.72 -6.08
N ILE A 63 8.79 -5.52 -5.50
CA ILE A 63 10.09 -4.88 -5.26
C ILE A 63 10.98 -5.75 -4.37
N THR A 64 10.41 -6.34 -3.30
CA THR A 64 11.14 -7.27 -2.42
C THR A 64 11.52 -8.57 -3.14
N SER A 65 10.63 -9.14 -3.95
CA SER A 65 10.92 -10.36 -4.71
C SER A 65 11.97 -10.15 -5.82
N CYS A 66 11.98 -8.99 -6.49
CA CYS A 66 12.93 -8.68 -7.56
C CYS A 66 14.34 -8.32 -7.02
N PHE A 67 14.43 -7.80 -5.79
CA PHE A 67 15.74 -7.52 -5.17
C PHE A 67 16.58 -8.81 -5.01
N CYS A 68 15.94 -9.94 -4.74
CA CYS A 68 16.62 -11.23 -4.65
C CYS A 68 17.13 -11.75 -6.01
N GLN A 69 16.52 -11.39 -7.14
CA GLN A 69 16.97 -11.86 -8.45
C GLN A 69 18.17 -11.08 -9.01
N LEU A 70 18.33 -9.80 -8.65
CA LEU A 70 19.46 -8.98 -9.12
C LEU A 70 20.77 -9.23 -8.36
N ALA A 71 20.72 -9.81 -7.16
CA ALA A 71 21.92 -10.19 -6.40
C ALA A 71 22.60 -11.49 -6.92
N GLY A 72 21.92 -12.27 -7.76
CA GLY A 72 22.43 -13.55 -8.28
C GLY A 72 23.25 -13.49 -9.58
N SER A 73 23.28 -12.36 -10.30
CA SER A 73 23.83 -12.31 -11.67
C SER A 73 25.30 -11.87 -11.79
N LYS A 74 26.06 -11.70 -10.69
CA LYS A 74 27.52 -11.44 -10.73
C LYS A 74 28.36 -12.63 -10.28
N LYS A 75 28.17 -13.83 -10.87
CA LYS A 75 29.21 -14.88 -10.81
C LYS A 75 29.21 -15.86 -11.99
N ARG A 76 29.29 -15.35 -13.23
CA ARG A 76 29.78 -16.13 -14.38
C ARG A 76 30.56 -15.25 -15.35
N ARG A 77 31.82 -14.95 -15.02
CA ARG A 77 32.89 -14.67 -15.99
C ARG A 77 34.24 -14.66 -15.27
N ALA A 78 34.74 -15.87 -15.01
CA ALA A 78 36.17 -16.14 -15.00
C ALA A 78 36.31 -17.42 -15.84
N THR A 79 36.63 -17.21 -17.11
CA THR A 79 36.94 -18.24 -18.09
C THR A 79 38.37 -17.95 -18.53
N ILE A 80 39.19 -19.01 -18.49
CA ILE A 80 40.60 -19.16 -18.85
C ILE A 80 41.56 -18.83 -17.70
#